data_AF-A0A1Q3PX40-F1
#
_entry.id   AF-A0A1Q3PX40-F1
#
_cell.length_a   1.000
_cell.length_b   1.000
_cell.length_c   1.000
_cell.angle_alpha   90.00
_cell.angle_beta   90.00
_cell.angle_gamma   90.00
#
_symmetry.space_group_name_H-M   'P 1'
#
loop_
_entity.id
_entity.type
_entity.pdbx_description
1 polymer ?
#
loop_
_entity_poly.entity_id
_entity_poly.type
_entity_poly.pdbx_seq_one_letter_code
_entity_poly.pdbx_strand_id
1 'polypeptide(L)'
;MNTLDIQNPEQLFQSQKVFGSIALDNTFQTKVRVLVLHETATDLSEEDRGLAEKILGAAKVSTQEFLILNVFQESLSVHQAIQLYQPEVILVFSESKYTLGKNMSLPLFEILEIGGAKILRSVPLSVLPAHKNEREVLWKRLQTLFNLK
;
A
#
# COMPACT_ATOMS: atom_id res chain seq x y z
N MET A 1 -25.76 55.08 -3.55
CA MET A 1 -25.82 53.80 -2.81
C MET A 1 -26.46 52.79 -3.73
N ASN A 2 -25.63 51.99 -4.41
CA ASN A 2 -26.08 50.86 -5.23
C ASN A 2 -25.52 49.60 -4.59
N THR A 3 -26.42 48.78 -4.05
CA THR A 3 -26.19 47.40 -3.63
C THR A 3 -26.04 46.54 -4.88
N LEU A 4 -24.82 46.11 -5.17
CA LEU A 4 -24.56 45.03 -6.13
C LEU A 4 -24.84 43.71 -5.41
N ASP A 5 -26.08 43.26 -5.57
CA ASP A 5 -26.46 41.85 -5.49
C ASP A 5 -26.05 41.18 -6.82
N ILE A 6 -25.46 39.99 -6.73
CA ILE A 6 -25.19 38.95 -7.74
C ILE A 6 -23.95 38.20 -7.21
N GLN A 7 -24.13 37.11 -6.47
CA GLN A 7 -24.50 35.75 -6.89
C GLN A 7 -23.25 34.87 -7.02
N ASN A 8 -23.35 33.67 -6.42
CA ASN A 8 -22.45 32.52 -6.52
C ASN A 8 -21.04 32.62 -5.89
N PRO A 9 -20.87 32.16 -4.63
CA PRO A 9 -19.54 31.85 -4.09
C PRO A 9 -18.83 30.68 -4.80
N GLU A 10 -19.48 29.98 -5.74
CA GLU A 10 -18.90 28.84 -6.47
C GLU A 10 -17.86 29.23 -7.54
N GLN A 11 -17.78 30.50 -7.94
CA GLN A 11 -16.81 30.95 -8.95
C GLN A 11 -15.44 31.36 -8.39
N LEU A 12 -15.27 31.38 -7.06
CA LEU A 12 -13.99 31.71 -6.41
C LEU A 12 -13.02 30.54 -6.30
N PHE A 13 -13.41 29.32 -6.70
CA PHE A 13 -12.56 28.13 -6.69
C PHE A 13 -11.94 27.77 -8.04
N GLN A 14 -12.10 28.60 -9.08
CA GLN A 14 -11.40 28.44 -10.35
C GLN A 14 -10.08 29.20 -10.37
N SER A 15 -9.10 28.77 -9.56
CA SER A 15 -7.68 28.99 -9.89
C SER A 15 -6.80 28.02 -9.09
N GLN A 16 -6.52 26.88 -9.71
CA GLN A 16 -5.28 26.12 -9.60
C GLN A 16 -4.58 26.13 -8.23
N LYS A 17 -4.82 25.07 -7.46
CA LYS A 17 -3.71 24.32 -6.88
C LYS A 17 -4.06 22.85 -6.98
N VAL A 18 -3.22 22.16 -7.74
CA VAL A 18 -3.21 20.73 -8.02
C VAL A 18 -3.11 19.98 -6.70
N PHE A 19 -4.25 19.77 -6.05
CA PHE A 19 -4.47 18.60 -5.24
C PHE A 19 -5.14 17.62 -6.20
N GLY A 20 -4.46 16.53 -6.50
CA GLY A 20 -5.10 15.38 -7.12
C GLY A 20 -6.17 14.88 -6.16
N SER A 21 -7.34 15.50 -6.23
CA SER A 21 -8.58 14.98 -5.71
C SER A 21 -8.73 13.60 -6.32
N ILE A 22 -8.48 12.56 -5.54
CA ILE A 22 -8.99 11.24 -5.86
C ILE A 22 -10.50 11.43 -5.80
N ALA A 23 -11.09 11.69 -6.97
CA ALA A 23 -12.51 11.53 -7.16
C ALA A 23 -12.82 10.09 -6.74
N LEU A 24 -13.46 9.96 -5.57
CA LEU A 24 -14.10 8.74 -5.14
C LEU A 24 -15.30 8.52 -6.08
N ASP A 25 -14.99 8.13 -7.31
CA ASP A 25 -15.96 7.55 -8.21
C ASP A 25 -16.35 6.20 -7.61
N ASN A 26 -17.55 6.15 -7.07
CA ASN A 26 -18.16 5.01 -6.38
C ASN A 26 -18.57 3.89 -7.37
N THR A 27 -17.79 3.71 -8.43
CA THR A 27 -18.04 2.81 -9.54
C THR A 27 -17.02 1.70 -9.46
N PHE A 28 -17.41 0.61 -8.79
CA PHE A 28 -16.62 -0.59 -8.53
C PHE A 28 -15.37 -0.32 -7.68
N GLN A 29 -15.55 -0.16 -6.35
CA GLN A 29 -14.46 -0.44 -5.43
C GLN A 29 -14.15 -1.94 -5.51
N THR A 30 -13.27 -2.31 -6.43
CA THR A 30 -12.63 -3.61 -6.44
C THR A 30 -11.96 -3.72 -5.07
N LYS A 31 -12.52 -4.55 -4.19
CA LYS A 31 -12.05 -4.73 -2.82
C LYS A 31 -10.57 -5.11 -2.88
N VAL A 32 -9.69 -4.18 -2.51
CA VAL A 32 -8.25 -4.43 -2.44
C VAL A 32 -8.04 -5.44 -1.33
N ARG A 33 -7.74 -6.67 -1.71
CA ARG A 33 -7.52 -7.77 -0.77
C ARG A 33 -6.12 -7.69 -0.16
N VAL A 34 -5.14 -7.32 -0.97
CA VAL A 34 -3.73 -7.25 -0.58
C VAL A 34 -3.16 -5.86 -0.84
N LEU A 35 -2.56 -5.26 0.18
CA LEU A 35 -1.86 -4.01 0.04
C LEU A 35 -0.35 -4.25 0.12
N VAL A 36 0.40 -3.81 -0.87
CA VAL A 36 1.86 -3.87 -0.87
C VAL A 36 2.41 -2.48 -0.59
N LEU A 37 3.18 -2.36 0.47
CA LEU A 37 3.81 -1.11 0.89
C LEU A 37 5.32 -1.22 0.66
N HIS A 38 5.91 -0.19 0.06
CA HIS A 38 7.36 -0.06 -0.05
C HIS A 38 7.80 1.35 0.36
N GLU A 39 8.98 1.43 0.96
CA GLU A 39 9.49 2.67 1.56
C GLU A 39 10.72 3.15 0.82
N THR A 40 10.51 3.78 -0.34
CA THR A 40 11.59 4.33 -1.17
C THR A 40 11.25 5.75 -1.61
N ALA A 41 12.24 6.63 -1.68
CA ALA A 41 12.02 8.00 -2.13
C ALA A 41 11.49 8.07 -3.58
N THR A 42 11.93 7.12 -4.41
CA THR A 42 11.47 6.94 -5.78
C THR A 42 10.39 5.89 -5.86
N ASP A 43 9.63 5.91 -6.95
CA ASP A 43 8.74 4.81 -7.28
C ASP A 43 9.50 3.51 -7.48
N LEU A 44 8.76 2.42 -7.36
CA LEU A 44 9.27 1.08 -7.56
C LEU A 44 9.81 0.91 -8.99
N SER A 45 10.97 0.28 -9.13
CA SER A 45 11.49 -0.07 -10.45
C SER A 45 10.55 -1.06 -11.17
N GLU A 46 10.56 -1.11 -12.50
CA GLU A 46 9.77 -2.10 -13.25
C GLU A 46 10.15 -3.54 -12.85
N GLU A 47 11.43 -3.78 -12.54
CA GLU A 47 11.92 -5.08 -12.08
C GLU A 47 11.32 -5.46 -10.73
N ASP A 48 11.37 -4.56 -9.75
CA ASP A 48 10.79 -4.79 -8.43
C ASP A 48 9.27 -4.95 -8.52
N ARG A 49 8.63 -4.22 -9.44
CA ARG A 49 7.18 -4.28 -9.64
C ARG A 49 6.81 -5.64 -10.19
N GLY A 50 7.52 -6.09 -11.23
CA GLY A 50 7.37 -7.43 -11.77
C GLY A 50 7.68 -8.53 -10.74
N LEU A 51 8.60 -8.29 -9.81
CA LEU A 51 8.87 -9.22 -8.71
C LEU A 51 7.71 -9.30 -7.73
N ALA A 52 7.16 -8.16 -7.28
CA ALA A 52 6.00 -8.11 -6.41
C ALA A 52 4.79 -8.81 -7.06
N GLU A 53 4.54 -8.55 -8.34
CA GLU A 53 3.48 -9.20 -9.11
C GLU A 53 3.68 -10.72 -9.21
N LYS A 54 4.91 -11.19 -9.43
CA LYS A 54 5.23 -12.63 -9.43
C LYS A 54 4.99 -13.27 -8.07
N ILE A 55 5.38 -12.60 -6.98
CA ILE A 55 5.17 -13.09 -5.62
C ILE A 55 3.66 -13.24 -5.33
N LEU A 56 2.88 -12.22 -5.68
CA LEU A 56 1.43 -12.22 -5.49
C LEU A 56 0.72 -13.22 -6.40
N GLY A 57 1.16 -13.35 -7.66
CA GLY A 57 0.68 -14.35 -8.60
C GLY A 57 0.93 -15.77 -8.12
N ALA A 58 2.12 -16.04 -7.56
CA ALA A 58 2.42 -17.32 -6.91
C ALA A 58 1.52 -17.58 -5.69
N ALA A 59 1.14 -16.51 -4.99
CA ALA A 59 0.17 -16.57 -3.89
C ALA A 59 -1.30 -16.63 -4.34
N LYS A 60 -1.57 -16.79 -5.65
CA LYS A 60 -2.91 -16.83 -6.25
C LYS A 60 -3.73 -15.56 -6.03
N VAL A 61 -3.06 -14.41 -5.98
CA VAL A 61 -3.69 -13.09 -5.91
C VAL A 61 -3.74 -12.50 -7.32
N SER A 62 -4.94 -12.13 -7.77
CA SER A 62 -5.14 -11.49 -9.08
C SER A 62 -4.62 -10.05 -9.09
N THR A 63 -4.28 -9.53 -10.28
CA THR A 63 -3.86 -8.13 -10.47
C THR A 63 -4.91 -7.10 -10.08
N GLN A 64 -6.17 -7.52 -10.00
CA GLN A 64 -7.29 -6.67 -9.55
C GLN A 64 -7.50 -6.71 -8.03
N GLU A 65 -6.87 -7.65 -7.32
CA GLU A 65 -7.05 -7.87 -5.89
C GLU A 65 -5.95 -7.21 -5.05
N PHE A 66 -4.93 -6.61 -5.67
CA PHE A 66 -3.86 -5.95 -4.95
C PHE A 66 -3.58 -4.53 -5.43
N LEU A 67 -2.99 -3.74 -4.53
CA LEU A 67 -2.50 -2.39 -4.80
C LEU A 67 -1.09 -2.25 -4.24
N ILE A 68 -0.21 -1.59 -4.98
CA ILE A 68 1.16 -1.26 -4.56
C ILE A 68 1.20 0.24 -4.27
N LEU A 69 1.60 0.62 -3.06
CA LEU A 69 1.68 2.02 -2.62
C LEU A 69 3.10 2.39 -2.18
N ASN A 70 3.52 3.58 -2.61
CA ASN A 70 4.70 4.25 -2.08
C ASN A 70 4.30 5.12 -0.89
N VAL A 71 4.45 4.54 0.27
CA VAL A 71 4.09 5.13 1.56
C VAL A 71 4.97 6.30 1.98
N PHE A 72 6.19 6.41 1.42
CA PHE A 72 7.05 7.57 1.67
C PHE A 72 6.52 8.81 0.96
N GLN A 73 6.07 8.66 -0.29
CA GLN A 73 5.52 9.77 -1.07
C GLN A 73 4.10 10.15 -0.61
N GLU A 74 3.27 9.16 -0.29
CA GLU A 74 1.88 9.41 0.13
C GLU A 74 1.75 9.91 1.57
N SER A 75 2.83 9.93 2.35
CA SER A 75 2.81 10.28 3.79
C SER A 75 1.74 9.48 4.56
N LEU A 76 1.50 8.24 4.13
CA LEU A 76 0.42 7.39 4.61
C LEU A 76 0.93 6.42 5.68
N SER A 77 0.32 6.45 6.86
CA SER A 77 0.59 5.44 7.89
C SER A 77 -0.13 4.13 7.60
N VAL A 78 0.40 3.01 8.12
CA VAL A 78 -0.24 1.68 8.00
C VAL A 78 -1.69 1.70 8.52
N HIS A 79 -1.94 2.44 9.60
CA HIS A 79 -3.29 2.57 10.17
C HIS A 79 -4.26 3.28 9.20
N GLN A 80 -3.82 4.36 8.56
CA GLN A 80 -4.63 5.04 7.55
C GLN A 80 -4.86 4.15 6.33
N ALA A 81 -3.84 3.40 5.91
CA ALA A 81 -3.95 2.44 4.82
C ALA A 81 -4.99 1.35 5.12
N ILE A 82 -5.03 0.83 6.34
CA ILE A 82 -6.07 -0.12 6.78
C ILE A 82 -7.46 0.52 6.71
N GLN A 83 -7.61 1.76 7.17
CA GLN A 83 -8.91 2.45 7.17
C GLN A 83 -9.42 2.77 5.76
N LEU A 84 -8.53 3.16 4.85
CA LEU A 84 -8.88 3.56 3.49
C LEU A 84 -9.20 2.37 2.60
N TYR A 85 -8.37 1.32 2.65
CA TYR A 85 -8.46 0.20 1.70
C TYR A 85 -9.09 -1.07 2.29
N GLN A 86 -9.19 -1.15 3.63
CA GLN A 86 -9.69 -2.33 4.37
C GLN A 86 -9.11 -3.67 3.84
N PRO A 87 -7.78 -3.79 3.69
CA PRO A 87 -7.16 -4.97 3.12
C PRO A 87 -7.22 -6.14 4.10
N GLU A 88 -7.27 -7.36 3.55
CA GLU A 88 -7.12 -8.60 4.35
C GLU A 88 -5.65 -8.83 4.73
N VAL A 89 -4.73 -8.47 3.83
CA VAL A 89 -3.29 -8.67 3.99
C VAL A 89 -2.52 -7.41 3.61
N ILE A 90 -1.51 -7.05 4.39
CA ILE A 90 -0.55 -5.99 4.09
C ILE A 90 0.85 -6.61 4.04
N LEU A 91 1.52 -6.48 2.90
CA LEU A 91 2.91 -6.85 2.73
C LEU A 91 3.76 -5.59 2.76
N VAL A 92 4.77 -5.55 3.63
CA VAL A 92 5.66 -4.39 3.74
C VAL A 92 7.07 -4.79 3.35
N PHE A 93 7.59 -4.23 2.26
CA PHE A 93 8.96 -4.45 1.80
C PHE A 93 9.81 -3.23 2.20
N SER A 94 10.49 -3.32 3.34
CA SER A 94 11.31 -2.22 3.88
C SER A 94 12.46 -2.76 4.74
N GLU A 95 13.62 -2.10 4.67
CA GLU A 95 14.74 -2.36 5.58
C GLU A 95 14.40 -1.93 7.01
N SER A 96 13.59 -0.87 7.14
CA SER A 96 13.26 -0.28 8.43
C SER A 96 12.37 -1.21 9.26
N LYS A 97 12.75 -1.40 10.52
CA LYS A 97 11.90 -2.06 11.52
C LYS A 97 10.71 -1.20 11.93
N TYR A 98 10.80 0.11 11.70
CA TYR A 98 9.74 1.07 11.95
C TYR A 98 9.09 1.39 10.63
N THR A 99 7.86 0.95 10.47
CA THR A 99 7.11 1.23 9.25
C THR A 99 6.10 2.33 9.53
N LEU A 100 6.29 3.43 8.80
CA LEU A 100 5.29 4.41 8.39
C LEU A 100 4.41 5.04 9.47
N GLY A 101 4.89 6.18 9.95
CA GLY A 101 4.08 7.25 10.51
C GLY A 101 3.97 7.28 12.03
N LYS A 102 4.11 6.17 12.75
CA LYS A 102 4.01 6.13 14.23
C LYS A 102 4.68 4.90 14.80
N ASN A 103 5.81 5.03 15.49
CA ASN A 103 6.40 4.19 16.57
C ASN A 103 6.12 2.67 16.61
N MET A 104 5.73 2.05 15.50
CA MET A 104 5.25 0.68 15.42
C MET A 104 6.37 -0.14 14.83
N SER A 105 6.91 -1.04 15.64
CA SER A 105 7.93 -1.96 15.18
C SER A 105 7.25 -3.18 14.56
N LEU A 106 7.52 -3.43 13.28
CA LEU A 106 7.13 -4.66 12.62
C LEU A 106 8.32 -5.64 12.64
N PRO A 107 8.19 -6.80 13.32
CA PRO A 107 9.22 -7.83 13.27
C PRO A 107 9.38 -8.37 11.85
N LEU A 108 10.61 -8.75 11.49
CA LEU A 108 10.91 -9.26 10.15
C LEU A 108 10.36 -10.68 10.02
N PHE A 109 9.60 -10.95 8.95
CA PHE A 109 9.00 -12.25 8.66
C PHE A 109 8.06 -12.80 9.73
N GLU A 110 7.50 -11.95 10.57
CA GLU A 110 6.43 -12.32 11.49
C GLU A 110 5.11 -11.77 10.99
N ILE A 111 4.06 -12.58 11.14
CA ILE A 111 2.70 -12.21 10.78
C ILE A 111 2.07 -11.58 12.03
N LEU A 112 1.68 -10.32 11.92
CA LEU A 112 0.92 -9.62 12.94
C LEU A 112 -0.50 -9.38 12.46
N GLU A 113 -1.45 -9.24 13.38
CA GLU A 113 -2.82 -8.86 13.05
C GLU A 113 -3.14 -7.53 13.73
N ILE A 114 -3.47 -6.52 12.92
CA ILE A 114 -3.77 -5.17 13.38
C ILE A 114 -4.98 -4.65 12.61
N GLY A 115 -6.01 -4.20 13.33
CA GLY A 115 -7.20 -3.63 12.70
C GLY A 115 -7.93 -4.59 11.74
N GLY A 116 -7.82 -5.91 11.97
CA GLY A 116 -8.40 -6.94 11.10
C GLY A 116 -7.58 -7.28 9.85
N ALA A 117 -6.44 -6.61 9.63
CA ALA A 117 -5.52 -6.92 8.54
C ALA A 117 -4.31 -7.73 9.05
N LYS A 118 -3.90 -8.74 8.29
CA LYS A 118 -2.66 -9.49 8.54
C LYS A 118 -1.48 -8.78 7.90
N ILE A 119 -0.50 -8.37 8.70
CA ILE A 119 0.66 -7.61 8.26
C ILE A 119 1.89 -8.52 8.29
N LEU A 120 2.66 -8.51 7.20
CA LEU A 120 3.94 -9.20 7.10
C LEU A 120 5.00 -8.24 6.56
N ARG A 121 6.04 -8.00 7.36
CA ARG A 121 7.23 -7.27 6.89
C ARG A 121 8.27 -8.23 6.33
N SER A 122 8.85 -7.84 5.20
CA SER A 122 9.98 -8.47 4.53
C SER A 122 11.09 -7.44 4.31
N VAL A 123 12.26 -7.93 3.91
CA VAL A 123 13.31 -7.10 3.31
C VAL A 123 12.80 -6.42 2.03
N PRO A 124 13.46 -5.36 1.52
CA PRO A 124 13.10 -4.73 0.26
C PRO A 124 13.07 -5.70 -0.92
N LEU A 125 12.23 -5.38 -1.91
CA LEU A 125 12.11 -6.17 -3.14
C LEU A 125 13.44 -6.29 -3.89
N SER A 126 14.23 -5.21 -3.92
CA SER A 126 15.53 -5.17 -4.59
C SER A 126 16.57 -6.13 -3.99
N VAL A 127 16.42 -6.50 -2.72
CA VAL A 127 17.36 -7.38 -1.99
C VAL A 127 16.96 -8.85 -2.12
N LEU A 128 15.66 -9.15 -2.22
CA LEU A 128 15.14 -10.52 -2.27
C LEU A 128 15.81 -11.43 -3.31
N PRO A 129 16.07 -11.03 -4.57
CA PRO A 129 16.65 -11.91 -5.58
C PRO A 129 18.00 -12.51 -5.17
N ALA A 130 18.83 -11.74 -4.46
CA ALA A 130 20.15 -12.18 -4.01
C ALA A 130 20.10 -13.01 -2.72
N HIS A 131 19.02 -12.95 -1.94
CA HIS A 131 18.92 -13.53 -0.61
C HIS A 131 18.01 -14.77 -0.59
N LYS A 132 18.58 -15.95 -0.93
CA LYS A 132 17.84 -17.22 -1.01
C LYS A 132 17.07 -17.55 0.28
N ASN A 133 17.73 -17.44 1.45
CA ASN A 133 17.11 -17.78 2.73
C ASN A 133 15.88 -16.89 3.02
N GLU A 134 15.97 -15.60 2.74
CA GLU A 134 14.89 -14.64 2.95
C GLU A 134 13.71 -14.92 2.02
N ARG A 135 13.96 -15.29 0.77
CA ARG A 135 12.90 -15.73 -0.16
C ARG A 135 12.17 -16.97 0.35
N GLU A 136 12.90 -17.96 0.85
CA GLU A 136 12.29 -19.20 1.38
C GLU A 136 11.45 -18.92 2.63
N VAL A 137 11.94 -18.05 3.52
CA VAL A 137 11.18 -17.63 4.71
C VAL A 137 9.93 -16.84 4.30
N LEU A 138 10.07 -15.86 3.40
CA LEU A 138 8.95 -15.09 2.86
C LEU A 138 7.90 -16.03 2.24
N TRP A 139 8.32 -16.98 1.41
CA TRP A 139 7.41 -17.93 0.78
C TRP A 139 6.63 -18.76 1.80
N LYS A 140 7.29 -19.30 2.83
CA LYS A 140 6.61 -20.04 3.91
C LYS A 140 5.58 -19.18 4.65
N ARG A 141 5.88 -17.89 4.86
CA ARG A 141 4.94 -16.96 5.48
C ARG A 141 3.76 -16.64 4.55
N LEU A 142 4.00 -16.46 3.26
CA LEU A 142 2.94 -16.27 2.26
C LEU A 142 2.04 -17.51 2.17
N GLN A 143 2.61 -18.71 2.20
CA GLN A 143 1.83 -19.95 2.26
C GLN A 143 0.90 -19.97 3.47
N THR A 144 1.39 -19.52 4.63
CA THR A 144 0.57 -19.40 5.85
C THR A 144 -0.51 -18.33 5.72
N LEU A 145 -0.18 -17.14 5.18
CA LEU A 145 -1.11 -16.01 5.02
C LEU A 145 -2.27 -16.35 4.08
N PHE A 146 -1.95 -16.99 2.95
CA PHE A 146 -2.89 -17.28 1.86
C PHE A 146 -3.41 -18.73 1.88
N ASN A 147 -3.07 -19.50 2.92
CA ASN A 147 -3.45 -20.91 3.08
C ASN A 147 -3.11 -21.77 1.84
N LEU A 148 -1.89 -21.58 1.32
CA LEU A 148 -1.37 -22.34 0.19
C LEU A 148 -0.76 -23.64 0.71
N LYS A 149 -1.30 -24.76 0.27
CA LYS A 149 -0.77 -26.10 0.56
C LYS A 149 0.39 -26.45 -0.36
#